data_AF-X7ZD17-F1
#
_entry.id   AF-X7ZD17-F1
#
_cell.length_a   1.000
_cell.length_b   1.000
_cell.length_c   1.000
_cell.angle_alpha   90.00
_cell.angle_beta   90.00
_cell.angle_gamma   90.00
#
_symmetry.space_group_name_H-M   'P 1'
#
loop_
_entity.id
_entity.type
_entity.pdbx_description
1 polymer ?
#
loop_
_entity_poly.entity_id
_entity_poly.type
_entity_poly.pdbx_seq_one_letter_code
_entity_poly.pdbx_strand_id
1 'polypeptide(L)'
;MSYLVVGPELLASAATDLTRIEQAIGAANVAALPHTSELLAAGADEVSTAVAALFSGHARVYQAVSAQATAFHDRFVQAINGAGVSYAGAEAANVQQTLLDAINAPVQTLLGRPLIGDGVHGSAPGQAGGPGGLLYGNGGNGAAGMTPGVAGGAGGVAGLIGNGGGGGAGGPGAAGGAGGAGGWLFGDGGAGGNGGAAVVAGGNGGSGGVGGSAGLWGNGGAGGLGGNGAAGMSGVNPPTEPAPPGDPGQNGGPIGGDGDPGDSGTVFGQDGGQGGRGGNGTSRGGAGGSGGNGADGAPGTAGGHGGAGGAGGRGGLLVGDGGAGGAGGIGADGGAGDSGGAGAKGGDGGTGNLFNQGSAGGRAGDGGDGGDGGAGGAGGNGGDGGAGGAGGPFGQPGSHGAGGAAGAGAAGGSGGAAGEPGRVGIGRIIGPEGDPGAPGDPGEHGANGTPGASS
;
A
#
# COMPACT_ATOMS: atom_id res chain seq x y z
N MET A 1 18.24 -24.13 -34.88
CA MET A 1 16.77 -23.97 -34.81
C MET A 1 16.20 -24.54 -36.09
N SER A 2 15.48 -25.67 -36.06
CA SER A 2 14.76 -26.15 -37.24
C SER A 2 13.58 -25.21 -37.49
N TYR A 3 13.53 -24.57 -38.65
CA TYR A 3 12.39 -23.76 -39.04
C TYR A 3 11.21 -24.68 -39.32
N LEU A 4 10.10 -24.47 -38.63
CA LEU A 4 8.83 -25.10 -38.93
C LEU A 4 8.25 -24.35 -40.14
N VAL A 5 8.25 -24.98 -41.32
CA VAL A 5 7.62 -24.45 -42.53
C VAL A 5 6.30 -25.17 -42.72
N VAL A 6 5.18 -24.47 -42.57
CA VAL A 6 3.83 -24.99 -42.81
C VAL A 6 3.25 -24.18 -43.96
N GLY A 7 2.96 -24.82 -45.10
CA GLY A 7 2.31 -24.15 -46.23
C GLY A 7 0.82 -23.94 -45.94
N PRO A 8 0.32 -22.69 -45.79
CA PRO A 8 -1.11 -22.44 -45.53
C PRO A 8 -2.01 -23.03 -46.62
N GLU A 9 -1.52 -23.08 -47.87
CA GLU A 9 -2.21 -23.68 -49.02
C GLU A 9 -2.41 -25.19 -48.86
N LEU A 10 -1.45 -25.89 -48.23
CA LEU A 10 -1.54 -27.32 -47.96
C LEU A 10 -2.60 -27.63 -46.89
N LEU A 11 -2.72 -26.77 -45.87
CA LEU A 11 -3.75 -26.91 -44.83
C LEU A 11 -5.16 -26.65 -45.37
N ALA A 12 -5.33 -25.65 -46.22
CA ALA A 12 -6.61 -25.36 -46.88
C ALA A 12 -7.05 -26.51 -47.81
N SER A 13 -6.11 -27.10 -48.55
CA SER A 13 -6.37 -28.30 -49.37
C SER A 13 -6.81 -29.48 -48.48
N ALA A 14 -6.08 -29.75 -47.40
CA ALA A 14 -6.40 -30.84 -46.47
C ALA A 14 -7.79 -30.68 -45.82
N ALA A 15 -8.17 -29.46 -45.43
CA ALA A 15 -9.51 -29.19 -44.88
C ALA A 15 -10.63 -29.46 -45.90
N THR A 16 -10.39 -29.12 -47.17
CA THR A 16 -11.33 -29.40 -48.27
C THR A 16 -11.50 -30.91 -48.47
N ASP A 17 -10.40 -31.66 -48.49
CA ASP A 17 -10.45 -33.12 -48.66
C ASP A 17 -11.12 -33.80 -47.46
N LEU A 18 -10.85 -33.35 -46.24
CA LEU A 18 -11.52 -33.84 -45.02
C LEU A 18 -13.04 -33.60 -45.07
N THR A 19 -13.48 -32.45 -45.57
CA THR A 19 -14.91 -32.16 -45.74
C THR A 19 -15.56 -33.13 -46.75
N ARG A 20 -14.88 -33.43 -47.87
CA ARG A 20 -15.38 -34.41 -48.85
C ARG A 20 -15.48 -35.83 -48.27
N ILE A 21 -14.52 -36.22 -47.45
CA ILE A 21 -14.53 -37.54 -46.78
C ILE A 21 -15.73 -37.64 -45.83
N GLU A 22 -16.00 -36.62 -45.03
CA GLU A 22 -17.15 -36.59 -44.11
C GLU A 22 -18.47 -36.69 -44.86
N GLN A 23 -18.64 -35.92 -45.94
CA GLN A 23 -19.85 -35.99 -46.77
C GLN A 23 -20.08 -37.39 -47.34
N ALA A 24 -19.02 -38.08 -47.78
CA ALA A 24 -19.11 -39.44 -48.28
C ALA A 24 -19.51 -40.44 -47.18
N ILE A 25 -18.94 -40.31 -45.98
CA ILE A 25 -19.24 -41.16 -44.83
C ILE A 25 -20.67 -40.90 -44.32
N GLY A 26 -21.07 -39.63 -44.21
CA GLY A 26 -22.42 -39.22 -43.82
C GLY A 26 -23.49 -39.77 -44.77
N ALA A 27 -23.26 -39.66 -46.09
CA ALA A 27 -24.16 -40.22 -47.09
C ALA A 27 -24.28 -41.75 -46.97
N ALA A 28 -23.17 -42.46 -46.73
CA ALA A 28 -23.18 -43.91 -46.51
C ALA A 28 -23.96 -44.29 -45.23
N ASN A 29 -23.78 -43.53 -44.13
CA ASN A 29 -24.49 -43.76 -42.87
C ASN A 29 -26.01 -43.55 -42.99
N VAL A 30 -26.44 -42.55 -43.75
CA VAL A 30 -27.86 -42.31 -44.03
C VAL A 30 -28.45 -43.40 -44.91
N ALA A 31 -27.73 -43.83 -45.96
CA ALA A 31 -28.18 -44.89 -46.86
C ALA A 31 -28.33 -46.24 -46.14
N ALA A 32 -27.48 -46.54 -45.16
CA ALA A 32 -27.51 -47.79 -44.40
C ALA A 32 -28.59 -47.83 -43.31
N LEU A 33 -29.15 -46.69 -42.90
CA LEU A 33 -30.08 -46.57 -41.77
C LEU A 33 -31.34 -47.46 -41.89
N PRO A 34 -32.14 -47.41 -42.99
CA PRO A 34 -33.37 -48.21 -43.08
C PRO A 34 -33.06 -49.72 -43.08
N HIS A 35 -31.92 -50.11 -43.66
CA HIS A 35 -31.52 -51.52 -43.77
C HIS A 35 -31.00 -52.12 -42.46
N THR A 36 -30.64 -51.29 -41.47
CA THR A 36 -30.03 -51.74 -40.21
C THR A 36 -30.93 -51.54 -39.00
N SER A 37 -31.89 -50.62 -39.05
CA SER A 37 -32.74 -50.25 -37.90
C SER A 37 -34.18 -50.74 -37.97
N GLU A 38 -34.64 -51.21 -39.13
CA GLU A 38 -36.00 -51.72 -39.37
C GLU A 38 -36.01 -53.23 -39.66
N LEU A 39 -35.16 -53.99 -38.95
CA LEU A 39 -35.08 -55.43 -39.14
C LEU A 39 -36.35 -56.11 -38.61
N LEU A 40 -37.00 -56.89 -39.48
CA LEU A 40 -38.14 -57.72 -39.13
C LEU A 40 -37.65 -59.04 -38.52
N ALA A 41 -38.39 -59.55 -37.53
CA ALA A 41 -38.14 -60.88 -36.97
C ALA A 41 -38.36 -61.96 -38.04
N ALA A 42 -37.43 -62.92 -38.14
CA ALA A 42 -37.50 -64.00 -39.14
C ALA A 42 -38.63 -65.02 -38.85
N GLY A 43 -39.09 -65.11 -37.60
CA GLY A 43 -40.17 -65.96 -37.13
C GLY A 43 -40.95 -65.29 -35.99
N ALA A 44 -42.09 -65.86 -35.63
CA ALA A 44 -42.96 -65.34 -34.55
C ALA A 44 -42.47 -65.69 -33.13
N ASP A 45 -41.30 -66.32 -33.01
CA ASP A 45 -40.70 -66.72 -31.74
C ASP A 45 -39.96 -65.57 -31.05
N GLU A 46 -39.80 -65.73 -29.75
CA GLU A 46 -39.16 -64.75 -28.87
C GLU A 46 -37.67 -64.56 -29.21
N VAL A 47 -36.99 -65.59 -29.74
CA VAL A 47 -35.57 -65.52 -30.11
C VAL A 47 -35.39 -64.65 -31.36
N SER A 48 -36.17 -64.90 -32.42
CA SER A 48 -36.18 -64.07 -33.64
C SER A 48 -36.52 -62.61 -33.35
N THR A 49 -37.47 -62.38 -32.44
CA THR A 49 -37.85 -61.03 -31.99
C THR A 49 -36.71 -60.35 -31.22
N ALA A 50 -36.06 -61.07 -30.29
CA ALA A 50 -34.94 -60.54 -29.51
C ALA A 50 -33.70 -60.24 -30.38
N VAL A 51 -33.40 -61.07 -31.37
CA VAL A 51 -32.30 -60.85 -32.32
C VAL A 51 -32.56 -59.62 -33.19
N ALA A 52 -33.76 -59.48 -33.76
CA ALA A 52 -34.13 -58.29 -34.52
C ALA A 52 -34.06 -57.00 -33.67
N ALA A 53 -34.49 -57.07 -32.40
CA ALA A 53 -34.38 -55.97 -31.46
C ALA A 53 -32.92 -55.62 -31.10
N LEU A 54 -32.04 -56.61 -30.95
CA LEU A 54 -30.62 -56.40 -30.68
C LEU A 54 -29.93 -55.66 -31.84
N PHE A 55 -30.11 -56.11 -33.07
CA PHE A 55 -29.50 -55.45 -34.25
C PHE A 55 -30.08 -54.06 -34.48
N SER A 56 -31.39 -53.89 -34.32
CA SER A 56 -32.03 -52.56 -34.42
C SER A 56 -31.56 -51.62 -33.31
N GLY A 57 -31.33 -52.13 -32.10
CA GLY A 57 -30.71 -51.40 -31.00
C GLY A 57 -29.27 -51.01 -31.29
N HIS A 58 -28.46 -51.93 -31.82
CA HIS A 58 -27.07 -51.68 -32.23
C HIS A 58 -26.98 -50.61 -33.33
N ALA A 59 -27.87 -50.65 -34.32
CA ALA A 59 -27.92 -49.64 -35.39
C ALA A 59 -28.19 -48.23 -34.84
N ARG A 60 -29.09 -48.09 -33.85
CA ARG A 60 -29.35 -46.78 -33.20
C ARG A 60 -28.14 -46.27 -32.41
N VAL A 61 -27.43 -47.17 -31.71
CA VAL A 61 -26.19 -46.82 -31.01
C VAL A 61 -25.11 -46.40 -32.02
N TYR A 62 -24.96 -47.13 -33.13
CA TYR A 62 -24.03 -46.76 -34.20
C TYR A 62 -24.34 -45.36 -34.76
N GLN A 63 -25.61 -45.06 -35.05
CA GLN A 63 -26.01 -43.73 -35.54
C GLN A 63 -25.71 -42.60 -34.54
N ALA A 64 -25.91 -42.84 -33.25
CA ALA A 64 -25.53 -41.88 -32.21
C ALA A 64 -24.02 -41.64 -32.16
N VAL A 65 -23.20 -42.69 -32.31
CA VAL A 65 -21.74 -42.59 -32.37
C VAL A 65 -21.29 -41.89 -33.66
N SER A 66 -21.90 -42.21 -34.81
CA SER A 66 -21.60 -41.55 -36.08
C SER A 66 -21.91 -40.05 -36.04
N ALA A 67 -23.00 -39.64 -35.39
CA ALA A 67 -23.30 -38.22 -35.18
C ALA A 67 -22.25 -37.52 -34.28
N GLN A 68 -21.77 -38.21 -33.23
CA GLN A 68 -20.68 -37.69 -32.40
C GLN A 68 -19.36 -37.58 -33.18
N ALA A 69 -19.07 -38.54 -34.07
CA ALA A 69 -17.90 -38.52 -34.93
C ALA A 69 -17.95 -37.37 -35.95
N THR A 70 -19.11 -37.10 -36.56
CA THR A 70 -19.32 -35.92 -37.42
C THR A 70 -19.07 -34.62 -36.65
N ALA A 71 -19.64 -34.48 -35.45
CA ALA A 71 -19.43 -33.27 -34.63
C ALA A 71 -17.95 -33.08 -34.22
N PHE A 72 -17.21 -34.16 -33.98
CA PHE A 72 -15.77 -34.10 -33.76
C PHE A 72 -15.03 -33.69 -35.04
N HIS A 73 -15.37 -34.30 -36.18
CA HIS A 73 -14.77 -34.02 -37.48
C HIS A 73 -14.96 -32.56 -37.89
N ASP A 74 -16.15 -31.99 -37.69
CA ASP A 74 -16.43 -30.59 -37.95
C ASP A 74 -15.52 -29.66 -37.15
N ARG A 75 -15.34 -29.94 -35.84
CA ARG A 75 -14.42 -29.18 -34.99
C ARG A 75 -12.98 -29.33 -35.43
N PHE A 76 -12.58 -30.51 -35.88
CA PHE A 76 -11.25 -30.78 -36.40
C PHE A 76 -10.95 -29.99 -37.69
N VAL A 77 -11.88 -29.99 -38.64
CA VAL A 77 -11.77 -29.20 -39.89
C VAL A 77 -11.78 -27.70 -39.59
N GLN A 78 -12.62 -27.24 -38.66
CA GLN A 78 -12.61 -25.85 -38.20
C GLN A 78 -11.25 -25.45 -37.59
N ALA A 79 -10.65 -26.33 -36.78
CA ALA A 79 -9.34 -26.09 -36.19
C ALA A 79 -8.22 -26.02 -37.25
N ILE A 80 -8.24 -26.90 -38.26
CA ILE A 80 -7.27 -26.87 -39.37
C ILE A 80 -7.38 -25.57 -40.17
N ASN A 81 -8.60 -25.15 -40.52
CA ASN A 81 -8.82 -23.87 -41.21
C ASN A 81 -8.36 -22.68 -40.38
N GLY A 82 -8.65 -22.68 -39.07
CA GLY A 82 -8.18 -21.64 -38.14
C GLY A 82 -6.65 -21.58 -38.02
N ALA A 83 -5.98 -22.74 -38.03
CA ALA A 83 -4.53 -22.82 -38.01
C ALA A 83 -3.91 -22.25 -39.30
N GLY A 84 -4.46 -22.61 -40.47
CA GLY A 84 -4.00 -22.08 -41.77
C GLY A 84 -4.02 -20.56 -41.84
N VAL A 85 -5.11 -19.93 -41.38
CA VAL A 85 -5.23 -18.46 -41.29
C VAL A 85 -4.23 -17.86 -40.31
N SER A 86 -4.03 -18.49 -39.15
CA SER A 86 -3.09 -18.02 -38.12
C SER A 86 -1.64 -18.03 -38.61
N TYR A 87 -1.22 -19.10 -39.30
CA TYR A 87 0.13 -19.20 -39.85
C TYR A 87 0.37 -18.20 -40.99
N ALA A 88 -0.59 -18.05 -41.91
CA ALA A 88 -0.51 -17.05 -42.97
C ALA A 88 -0.40 -15.62 -42.39
N GLY A 89 -1.15 -15.32 -41.32
CA GLY A 89 -1.05 -14.05 -40.60
C GLY A 89 0.32 -13.83 -39.96
N ALA A 90 0.93 -14.86 -39.38
CA ALA A 90 2.27 -14.78 -38.79
C ALA A 90 3.36 -14.55 -39.84
N GLU A 91 3.29 -15.20 -41.00
CA GLU A 91 4.22 -14.96 -42.11
C GLU A 91 4.11 -13.53 -42.64
N ALA A 92 2.88 -13.03 -42.82
CA ALA A 92 2.65 -11.65 -43.25
C ALA A 92 3.24 -10.64 -42.25
N ALA A 93 3.08 -10.87 -40.94
CA ALA A 93 3.66 -10.01 -39.90
C ALA A 93 5.20 -10.02 -39.92
N ASN A 94 5.81 -11.18 -40.11
CA ASN A 94 7.27 -11.31 -40.20
C ASN A 94 7.84 -10.58 -41.43
N VAL A 95 7.16 -10.66 -42.58
CA VAL A 95 7.55 -9.94 -43.81
C VAL A 95 7.42 -8.43 -43.62
N GLN A 96 6.34 -7.96 -42.98
CA GLN A 96 6.16 -6.53 -42.67
C GLN A 96 7.27 -6.00 -41.76
N GLN A 97 7.67 -6.76 -40.73
CA GLN A 97 8.77 -6.35 -39.85
C GLN A 97 10.10 -6.28 -40.61
N THR A 98 10.38 -7.26 -41.47
CA THR A 98 11.60 -7.26 -42.29
C THR A 98 11.68 -6.03 -43.20
N LEU A 99 10.54 -5.64 -43.78
CA LEU A 99 10.45 -4.43 -44.60
C LEU A 99 10.64 -3.14 -43.77
N LEU A 100 10.04 -3.06 -42.58
CA LEU A 100 10.25 -1.93 -41.67
C LEU A 100 11.70 -1.82 -41.22
N ASP A 101 12.35 -2.93 -40.90
CA ASP A 101 13.76 -2.96 -40.52
C ASP A 101 14.63 -2.48 -41.70
N ALA A 102 14.32 -2.90 -42.93
CA ALA A 102 15.02 -2.42 -44.13
C ALA A 102 14.82 -0.92 -44.39
N ILE A 103 13.61 -0.38 -44.15
CA ILE A 103 13.32 1.05 -44.26
C ILE A 103 14.06 1.84 -43.17
N ASN A 104 14.10 1.31 -41.96
CA ASN A 104 14.69 1.99 -40.81
C ASN A 104 16.21 1.89 -40.78
N ALA A 105 16.82 0.82 -41.33
CA ALA A 105 18.25 0.56 -41.20
C ALA A 105 19.15 1.75 -41.59
N PRO A 106 18.95 2.45 -42.73
CA PRO A 106 19.78 3.60 -43.08
C PRO A 106 19.72 4.73 -42.03
N VAL A 107 18.52 5.00 -41.50
CA VAL A 107 18.26 6.10 -40.57
C VAL A 107 18.70 5.74 -39.16
N GLN A 108 18.47 4.49 -38.74
CA GLN A 108 18.94 3.95 -37.46
C GLN A 108 20.47 3.99 -37.39
N THR A 109 21.18 3.63 -38.48
CA THR A 109 22.64 3.72 -38.53
C THR A 109 23.13 5.17 -38.52
N LEU A 110 22.45 6.09 -39.21
CA LEU A 110 22.92 7.47 -39.35
C LEU A 110 22.58 8.36 -38.15
N LEU A 111 21.39 8.18 -37.57
CA LEU A 111 20.81 9.08 -36.57
C LEU A 111 20.52 8.39 -35.23
N GLY A 112 20.77 7.08 -35.12
CA GLY A 112 20.53 6.32 -33.89
C GLY A 112 19.05 6.12 -33.55
N ARG A 113 18.13 6.48 -34.45
CA ARG A 113 16.68 6.44 -34.26
C ARG A 113 15.98 5.93 -35.52
N PRO A 114 14.89 5.14 -35.37
CA PRO A 114 14.18 4.62 -36.52
C PRO A 114 13.44 5.76 -37.21
N LEU A 115 13.16 5.60 -38.50
CA LEU A 115 12.32 6.54 -39.23
C LEU A 115 10.85 6.36 -38.84
N ILE A 116 10.43 5.10 -38.73
CA ILE A 116 9.07 4.66 -38.42
C ILE A 116 9.14 3.59 -37.33
N GLY A 117 8.36 3.75 -36.28
CA GLY A 117 8.21 2.74 -35.23
C GLY A 117 8.07 3.38 -33.86
N ASP A 118 7.35 2.70 -32.97
CA ASP A 118 7.18 3.17 -31.60
C ASP A 118 8.47 3.03 -30.79
N GLY A 119 8.60 3.87 -29.77
CA GLY A 119 9.67 3.82 -28.81
C GLY A 119 9.57 2.58 -27.93
N VAL A 120 10.72 2.01 -27.59
CA VAL A 120 10.78 0.84 -26.70
C VAL A 120 10.37 1.25 -25.30
N HIS A 121 9.42 0.54 -24.70
CA HIS A 121 9.02 0.75 -23.31
C HIS A 121 10.19 0.47 -22.35
N GLY A 122 10.30 1.25 -21.28
CA GLY A 122 11.22 0.90 -20.19
C GLY A 122 10.85 -0.47 -19.61
N SER A 123 11.84 -1.32 -19.33
CA SER A 123 11.62 -2.67 -18.81
C SER A 123 12.23 -2.90 -17.42
N ALA A 124 13.27 -2.13 -17.07
CA ALA A 124 13.85 -2.14 -15.72
C ALA A 124 13.22 -1.07 -14.82
N PRO A 125 13.20 -1.23 -13.49
CA PRO A 125 12.60 -0.26 -12.59
C PRO A 125 13.14 1.15 -12.77
N GLY A 126 12.25 2.13 -12.98
CA GLY A 126 12.59 3.53 -13.22
C GLY A 126 13.24 3.82 -14.59
N GLN A 127 13.37 2.81 -15.47
CA GLN A 127 13.93 3.01 -16.81
C GLN A 127 13.01 3.88 -17.66
N ALA A 128 13.57 4.90 -18.30
CA ALA A 128 12.83 5.73 -19.24
C ALA A 128 12.41 4.94 -20.49
N GLY A 129 11.27 5.31 -21.06
CA GLY A 129 10.87 4.85 -22.38
C GLY A 129 11.73 5.48 -23.48
N GLY A 130 12.05 4.69 -24.50
CA GLY A 130 12.78 5.14 -25.67
C GLY A 130 11.95 6.09 -26.54
N PRO A 131 12.60 6.95 -27.34
CA PRO A 131 11.90 7.83 -28.26
C PRO A 131 11.25 7.03 -29.41
N GLY A 132 10.10 7.52 -29.89
CA GLY A 132 9.49 7.04 -31.13
C GLY A 132 10.32 7.41 -32.38
N GLY A 133 9.92 6.84 -33.51
CA GLY A 133 10.52 7.10 -34.82
C GLY A 133 10.45 8.56 -35.23
N LEU A 134 11.36 8.97 -36.11
CA LEU A 134 11.50 10.38 -36.51
C LEU A 134 10.27 10.92 -37.25
N LEU A 135 9.64 10.12 -38.10
CA LEU A 135 8.45 10.53 -38.86
C LEU A 135 7.16 10.05 -38.22
N TYR A 136 7.10 8.77 -37.88
CA TYR A 136 5.91 8.16 -37.31
C TYR A 136 6.29 7.22 -36.18
N GLY A 137 5.68 7.42 -35.02
CA GLY A 137 5.86 6.54 -33.87
C GLY A 137 5.61 7.25 -32.56
N ASN A 138 4.91 6.54 -31.67
CA ASN A 138 4.69 6.98 -30.31
C ASN A 138 5.98 6.84 -29.50
N GLY A 139 6.15 7.65 -28.46
CA GLY A 139 7.17 7.40 -27.46
C GLY A 139 6.86 6.17 -26.61
N GLY A 140 7.88 5.43 -26.17
CA GLY A 140 7.69 4.31 -25.26
C GLY A 140 7.31 4.79 -23.85
N ASN A 141 6.51 4.02 -23.12
CA ASN A 141 6.23 4.36 -21.71
C ASN A 141 7.46 4.13 -20.83
N GLY A 142 7.61 4.95 -19.81
CA GLY A 142 8.58 4.73 -18.74
C GLY A 142 8.16 3.60 -17.81
N ALA A 143 9.12 2.86 -17.29
CA ALA A 143 8.89 1.79 -16.32
C ALA A 143 8.60 2.34 -14.92
N ALA A 144 7.80 1.62 -14.15
CA ALA A 144 7.57 1.95 -12.75
C ALA A 144 8.86 1.81 -11.91
N GLY A 145 9.01 2.63 -10.87
CA GLY A 145 10.17 2.63 -9.99
C GLY A 145 10.27 1.39 -9.09
N MET A 146 9.13 0.75 -8.75
CA MET A 146 8.91 -0.49 -7.96
C MET A 146 9.62 -0.66 -6.59
N THR A 147 10.78 -0.04 -6.38
CA THR A 147 11.64 -0.15 -5.19
C THR A 147 11.65 1.20 -4.45
N PRO A 148 11.76 1.21 -3.10
CA PRO A 148 11.79 2.46 -2.34
C PRO A 148 12.85 3.45 -2.85
N GLY A 149 12.46 4.71 -3.01
CA GLY A 149 13.35 5.78 -3.48
C GLY A 149 13.67 5.77 -4.98
N VAL A 150 13.23 4.77 -5.75
CA VAL A 150 13.42 4.75 -7.20
C VAL A 150 12.26 5.46 -7.89
N ALA A 151 12.55 6.56 -8.59
CA ALA A 151 11.55 7.31 -9.33
C ALA A 151 11.00 6.50 -10.52
N GLY A 152 9.80 6.87 -10.97
CA GLY A 152 9.25 6.35 -12.21
C GLY A 152 10.06 6.82 -13.42
N GLY A 153 10.23 5.96 -14.41
CA GLY A 153 10.90 6.31 -15.65
C GLY A 153 10.13 7.36 -16.44
N ALA A 154 10.83 8.29 -17.07
CA ALA A 154 10.17 9.23 -17.98
C ALA A 154 9.61 8.50 -19.22
N GLY A 155 8.48 8.98 -19.73
CA GLY A 155 7.97 8.58 -21.03
C GLY A 155 8.86 9.10 -22.16
N GLY A 156 8.99 8.31 -23.22
CA GLY A 156 9.72 8.67 -24.42
C GLY A 156 8.98 9.75 -25.22
N VAL A 157 9.74 10.57 -25.94
CA VAL A 157 9.16 11.57 -26.86
C VAL A 157 8.78 10.92 -28.19
N ALA A 158 7.73 11.42 -28.84
CA ALA A 158 7.45 11.11 -30.24
C ALA A 158 8.34 11.92 -31.20
N GLY A 159 8.29 11.59 -32.50
CA GLY A 159 8.96 12.33 -33.57
C GLY A 159 8.09 13.42 -34.19
N LEU A 160 7.83 13.31 -35.49
CA LEU A 160 6.97 14.25 -36.21
C LEU A 160 5.48 13.98 -35.95
N ILE A 161 5.06 12.72 -36.08
CA ILE A 161 3.70 12.26 -35.82
C ILE A 161 3.75 11.11 -34.81
N GLY A 162 2.99 11.23 -33.73
CA GLY A 162 2.87 10.20 -32.69
C GLY A 162 2.66 10.81 -31.32
N ASN A 163 2.14 10.02 -30.38
CA ASN A 163 1.88 10.47 -29.02
C ASN A 163 3.12 10.25 -28.15
N GLY A 164 3.30 11.11 -27.14
CA GLY A 164 4.33 10.90 -26.14
C GLY A 164 4.02 9.68 -25.27
N GLY A 165 5.07 8.99 -24.82
CA GLY A 165 4.91 7.86 -23.90
C GLY A 165 4.48 8.32 -22.50
N GLY A 166 3.74 7.49 -21.78
CA GLY A 166 3.39 7.75 -20.38
C GLY A 166 4.61 7.65 -19.46
N GLY A 167 4.65 8.47 -18.41
CA GLY A 167 5.62 8.33 -17.33
C GLY A 167 5.28 7.14 -16.43
N GLY A 168 6.30 6.44 -15.94
CA GLY A 168 6.15 5.34 -14.99
C GLY A 168 5.76 5.83 -13.61
N ALA A 169 5.05 5.01 -12.82
CA ALA A 169 4.76 5.33 -11.42
C ALA A 169 6.05 5.32 -10.57
N GLY A 170 6.14 6.18 -9.56
CA GLY A 170 7.22 6.17 -8.57
C GLY A 170 7.18 4.93 -7.68
N GLY A 171 8.35 4.43 -7.29
CA GLY A 171 8.46 3.49 -6.18
C GLY A 171 8.11 4.17 -4.83
N PRO A 172 8.05 3.43 -3.71
CA PRO A 172 7.66 3.98 -2.43
C PRO A 172 8.40 5.28 -2.04
N GLY A 173 7.63 6.33 -1.73
CA GLY A 173 8.11 7.68 -1.42
C GLY A 173 8.78 8.43 -2.57
N ALA A 174 8.89 7.83 -3.76
CA ALA A 174 9.60 8.39 -4.90
C ALA A 174 8.66 9.05 -5.92
N ALA A 175 9.18 10.01 -6.67
CA ALA A 175 8.40 10.73 -7.66
C ALA A 175 7.97 9.84 -8.85
N GLY A 176 6.82 10.16 -9.44
CA GLY A 176 6.42 9.60 -10.73
C GLY A 176 7.24 10.18 -11.88
N GLY A 177 7.37 9.42 -12.95
CA GLY A 177 8.08 9.83 -14.16
C GLY A 177 7.31 10.87 -14.95
N ALA A 178 8.01 11.79 -15.61
CA ALA A 178 7.37 12.74 -16.52
C ALA A 178 6.79 12.01 -17.74
N GLY A 179 5.67 12.49 -18.28
CA GLY A 179 5.17 12.07 -19.58
C GLY A 179 6.03 12.62 -20.72
N GLY A 180 6.14 11.85 -21.79
CA GLY A 180 6.88 12.23 -22.99
C GLY A 180 6.14 13.27 -23.83
N ALA A 181 6.87 14.09 -24.58
CA ALA A 181 6.26 15.02 -25.52
C ALA A 181 5.62 14.28 -26.71
N GLY A 182 4.45 14.78 -27.14
CA GLY A 182 3.80 14.39 -28.38
C GLY A 182 4.58 14.86 -29.62
N GLY A 183 4.14 14.39 -30.78
CA GLY A 183 4.80 14.65 -32.05
C GLY A 183 4.82 16.12 -32.39
N TRP A 184 5.87 16.57 -33.06
CA TRP A 184 6.02 17.98 -33.41
C TRP A 184 4.86 18.51 -34.26
N LEU A 185 4.36 17.71 -35.21
CA LEU A 185 3.24 18.09 -36.06
C LEU A 185 1.91 17.64 -35.46
N PHE A 186 1.76 16.34 -35.20
CA PHE A 186 0.55 15.76 -34.63
C PHE A 186 0.91 14.80 -33.50
N GLY A 187 0.29 15.00 -32.35
CA GLY A 187 0.32 14.03 -31.28
C GLY A 187 0.11 14.64 -29.91
N ASP A 188 -0.54 13.86 -29.06
CA ASP A 188 -0.80 14.23 -27.69
C ASP A 188 0.45 13.99 -26.83
N GLY A 189 0.62 14.81 -25.80
CA GLY A 189 1.61 14.55 -24.77
C GLY A 189 1.23 13.34 -23.91
N GLY A 190 2.22 12.59 -23.46
CA GLY A 190 2.01 11.45 -22.57
C GLY A 190 1.64 11.90 -21.16
N ALA A 191 0.84 11.11 -20.44
CA ALA A 191 0.52 11.40 -19.04
C ALA A 191 1.77 11.26 -18.14
N GLY A 192 1.86 12.07 -17.10
CA GLY A 192 2.83 11.90 -16.03
C GLY A 192 2.46 10.70 -15.14
N GLY A 193 3.46 10.01 -14.62
CA GLY A 193 3.27 8.90 -13.70
C GLY A 193 2.92 9.37 -12.29
N ASN A 194 2.20 8.55 -11.53
CA ASN A 194 1.86 8.89 -10.15
C ASN A 194 3.10 8.79 -9.24
N GLY A 195 3.18 9.63 -8.22
CA GLY A 195 4.13 9.51 -7.13
C GLY A 195 3.82 8.29 -6.25
N GLY A 196 4.85 7.65 -5.71
CA GLY A 196 4.70 6.50 -4.85
C GLY A 196 4.36 6.89 -3.42
N ALA A 197 3.45 6.13 -2.79
CA ALA A 197 3.14 6.30 -1.37
C ALA A 197 4.35 5.98 -0.50
N ALA A 198 4.50 6.68 0.63
CA ALA A 198 5.53 6.36 1.60
C ALA A 198 5.26 5.02 2.29
N VAL A 199 6.34 4.33 2.66
CA VAL A 199 6.30 3.05 3.41
C VAL A 199 7.09 3.09 4.71
N VAL A 200 7.86 4.15 4.93
CA VAL A 200 8.58 4.39 6.18
C VAL A 200 7.72 5.31 7.03
N ALA A 201 7.51 4.96 8.30
CA ALA A 201 6.67 5.75 9.20
C ALA A 201 7.12 7.22 9.27
N GLY A 202 6.15 8.14 9.22
CA GLY A 202 6.38 9.58 9.10
C GLY A 202 6.97 10.02 7.75
N GLY A 203 7.18 9.11 6.81
CA GLY A 203 7.76 9.40 5.50
C GLY A 203 6.77 10.08 4.55
N ASN A 204 7.28 10.98 3.70
CA ASN A 204 6.46 11.73 2.76
C ASN A 204 6.19 10.92 1.49
N GLY A 205 4.99 11.11 0.91
CA GLY A 205 4.67 10.58 -0.40
C GLY A 205 5.46 11.27 -1.51
N GLY A 206 5.73 10.54 -2.59
CA GLY A 206 6.42 11.08 -3.76
C GLY A 206 5.53 12.01 -4.58
N SER A 207 6.12 12.97 -5.29
CA SER A 207 5.36 13.84 -6.19
C SER A 207 4.89 13.11 -7.45
N GLY A 208 3.76 13.53 -8.01
CA GLY A 208 3.32 13.14 -9.34
C GLY A 208 4.24 13.70 -10.42
N GLY A 209 4.42 12.93 -11.50
CA GLY A 209 5.16 13.33 -12.67
C GLY A 209 4.40 14.36 -13.50
N VAL A 210 5.11 15.28 -14.14
CA VAL A 210 4.48 16.25 -15.05
C VAL A 210 3.97 15.55 -16.31
N GLY A 211 2.84 16.01 -16.85
CA GLY A 211 2.37 15.59 -18.16
C GLY A 211 3.22 16.15 -19.30
N GLY A 212 3.32 15.40 -20.38
CA GLY A 212 4.04 15.78 -21.58
C GLY A 212 3.30 16.84 -22.39
N SER A 213 4.02 17.71 -23.09
CA SER A 213 3.42 18.68 -24.01
C SER A 213 3.11 18.08 -25.38
N ALA A 214 2.06 18.57 -26.04
CA ALA A 214 1.85 18.37 -27.48
C ALA A 214 2.70 19.35 -28.33
N GLY A 215 2.83 19.05 -29.63
CA GLY A 215 3.55 19.87 -30.61
C GLY A 215 2.68 20.97 -31.22
N LEU A 216 2.46 20.91 -32.54
CA LEU A 216 1.63 21.88 -33.27
C LEU A 216 0.13 21.63 -33.05
N TRP A 217 -0.26 20.36 -33.15
CA TRP A 217 -1.62 19.87 -32.95
C TRP A 217 -1.63 18.70 -31.97
N GLY A 218 -2.53 18.73 -31.00
CA GLY A 218 -2.70 17.67 -30.00
C GLY A 218 -2.88 18.23 -28.60
N ASN A 219 -3.34 17.40 -27.69
CA ASN A 219 -3.61 17.77 -26.30
C ASN A 219 -2.39 17.51 -25.42
N GLY A 220 -2.22 18.32 -24.39
CA GLY A 220 -1.24 18.07 -23.35
C GLY A 220 -1.61 16.86 -22.51
N GLY A 221 -0.61 16.10 -22.08
CA GLY A 221 -0.81 14.97 -21.18
C GLY A 221 -1.20 15.41 -19.77
N ALA A 222 -2.02 14.63 -19.08
CA ALA A 222 -2.33 14.90 -17.68
C ALA A 222 -1.10 14.75 -16.78
N GLY A 223 -1.02 15.53 -15.70
CA GLY A 223 -0.05 15.30 -14.64
C GLY A 223 -0.45 14.12 -13.75
N GLY A 224 0.55 13.46 -13.17
CA GLY A 224 0.37 12.32 -12.27
C GLY A 224 -0.10 12.76 -10.88
N LEU A 225 -0.75 11.85 -10.17
CA LEU A 225 -1.16 12.09 -8.78
C LEU A 225 0.04 12.10 -7.84
N GLY A 226 -0.02 12.88 -6.76
CA GLY A 226 0.91 12.77 -5.64
C GLY A 226 0.66 11.51 -4.81
N GLY A 227 1.73 10.93 -4.25
CA GLY A 227 1.67 9.77 -3.37
C GLY A 227 1.25 10.15 -1.95
N ASN A 228 0.65 9.23 -1.21
CA ASN A 228 0.27 9.48 0.19
C ASN A 228 1.49 9.44 1.12
N GLY A 229 1.44 10.20 2.21
CA GLY A 229 2.36 10.05 3.33
C GLY A 229 2.13 8.76 4.12
N ALA A 230 3.04 8.44 5.04
CA ALA A 230 2.95 7.28 5.92
C ALA A 230 2.71 7.71 7.37
N ALA A 231 1.92 6.92 8.11
CA ALA A 231 1.57 7.24 9.49
C ALA A 231 2.80 7.38 10.40
N GLY A 232 2.71 8.21 11.42
CA GLY A 232 3.72 8.31 12.47
C GLY A 232 3.79 7.05 13.33
N MET A 233 4.93 6.82 13.97
CA MET A 233 5.11 5.75 14.95
C MET A 233 4.56 6.18 16.30
N SER A 234 3.86 5.28 16.98
CA SER A 234 3.54 5.52 18.38
C SER A 234 4.81 5.63 19.22
N GLY A 235 4.74 6.43 20.28
CA GLY A 235 5.73 6.44 21.34
C GLY A 235 5.84 5.05 21.94
N VAL A 236 7.05 4.67 22.35
CA VAL A 236 7.32 3.40 23.03
C VAL A 236 8.22 3.68 24.22
N ASN A 237 7.71 3.41 25.41
CA ASN A 237 8.50 3.41 26.62
C ASN A 237 9.47 2.21 26.63
N PRO A 238 10.75 2.40 26.97
CA PRO A 238 11.66 1.28 27.17
C PRO A 238 11.28 0.48 28.42
N PRO A 239 11.63 -0.81 28.50
CA PRO A 239 11.48 -1.57 29.75
C PRO A 239 12.39 -0.99 30.82
N THR A 240 11.83 -0.63 31.97
CA THR A 240 12.56 -0.06 33.11
C THR A 240 12.13 -0.71 34.41
N GLU A 241 13.06 -0.83 35.36
CA GLU A 241 12.72 -0.99 36.77
C GLU A 241 12.33 0.37 37.38
N PRO A 242 11.56 0.40 38.48
CA PRO A 242 11.29 1.64 39.21
C PRO A 242 12.59 2.36 39.57
N ALA A 243 12.53 3.69 39.65
CA ALA A 243 13.67 4.49 40.06
C ALA A 243 14.16 4.09 41.48
N PRO A 244 15.42 4.37 41.84
CA PRO A 244 15.97 3.98 43.13
C PRO A 244 15.12 4.48 44.31
N PRO A 245 14.84 3.63 45.31
CA PRO A 245 14.12 4.05 46.50
C PRO A 245 15.02 4.94 47.38
N GLY A 246 14.38 5.78 48.18
CA GLY A 246 15.07 6.61 49.16
C GLY A 246 15.65 5.76 50.30
N ASP A 247 16.77 6.22 50.84
CA ASP A 247 17.42 5.53 51.95
C ASP A 247 16.56 5.62 53.23
N PRO A 248 16.48 4.53 54.03
CA PRO A 248 15.80 4.57 55.31
C PRO A 248 16.48 5.51 56.30
N GLY A 249 15.68 6.20 57.10
CA GLY A 249 16.17 7.09 58.15
C GLY A 249 16.95 6.36 59.25
N GLN A 250 17.93 7.05 59.85
CA GLN A 250 18.81 6.46 60.85
C GLN A 250 18.06 6.12 62.16
N ASN A 251 18.35 4.93 62.71
CA ASN A 251 17.80 4.46 63.98
C ASN A 251 18.66 4.88 65.19
N GLY A 252 18.04 4.99 66.37
CA GLY A 252 18.76 4.98 67.65
C GLY A 252 18.98 6.34 68.33
N GLY A 253 18.56 7.43 67.70
CA GLY A 253 18.51 8.77 68.31
C GLY A 253 17.25 9.02 69.15
N PRO A 254 17.18 10.15 69.90
CA PRO A 254 15.96 10.61 70.57
C PRO A 254 14.78 10.78 69.59
N ILE A 255 15.09 11.31 68.41
CA ILE A 255 14.22 11.39 67.25
C ILE A 255 14.84 10.51 66.18
N GLY A 256 14.06 9.63 65.56
CA GLY A 256 14.53 8.84 64.41
C GLY A 256 14.79 9.74 63.22
N GLY A 257 15.80 9.43 62.40
CA GLY A 257 16.06 10.17 61.17
C GLY A 257 14.90 10.04 60.19
N ASP A 258 14.62 11.08 59.42
CA ASP A 258 13.63 10.99 58.34
C ASP A 258 14.17 10.07 57.22
N GLY A 259 13.28 9.38 56.52
CA GLY A 259 13.65 8.65 55.31
C GLY A 259 13.85 9.61 54.15
N ASP A 260 14.80 9.31 53.27
CA ASP A 260 15.03 10.13 52.10
C ASP A 260 13.90 9.94 51.07
N PRO A 261 13.58 10.95 50.24
CA PRO A 261 12.68 10.78 49.10
C PRO A 261 13.21 9.70 48.14
N GLY A 262 12.29 8.99 47.49
CA GLY A 262 12.67 8.16 46.34
C GLY A 262 12.95 9.01 45.10
N ASP A 263 13.82 8.48 44.23
CA ASP A 263 14.18 9.17 42.99
C ASP A 263 12.98 9.22 42.04
N SER A 264 12.85 10.30 41.27
CA SER A 264 11.87 10.34 40.19
C SER A 264 12.34 9.51 38.99
N GLY A 265 11.41 8.98 38.21
CA GLY A 265 11.71 8.36 36.92
C GLY A 265 12.46 9.34 36.02
N THR A 266 13.48 8.85 35.29
CA THR A 266 14.27 9.70 34.36
C THR A 266 14.21 9.22 32.92
N VAL A 267 13.58 8.07 32.70
CA VAL A 267 13.41 7.42 31.40
C VAL A 267 11.92 7.34 31.10
N PHE A 268 11.52 7.52 29.85
CA PHE A 268 10.10 7.53 29.49
C PHE A 268 9.33 6.32 30.05
N GLY A 269 8.20 6.59 30.71
CA GLY A 269 7.35 5.57 31.33
C GLY A 269 7.90 4.93 32.59
N GLN A 270 9.05 5.35 33.09
CA GLN A 270 9.65 4.77 34.30
C GLN A 270 8.88 5.17 35.55
N ASP A 271 8.52 4.18 36.37
CA ASP A 271 7.92 4.42 37.68
C ASP A 271 8.90 5.12 38.62
N GLY A 272 8.38 5.98 39.51
CA GLY A 272 9.20 6.58 40.56
C GLY A 272 9.71 5.57 41.59
N GLY A 273 10.72 5.97 42.36
CA GLY A 273 11.30 5.20 43.44
C GLY A 273 10.55 5.36 44.75
N GLN A 274 10.40 4.30 45.53
CA GLN A 274 9.66 4.39 46.81
C GLN A 274 10.37 5.31 47.80
N GLY A 275 9.60 6.04 48.60
CA GLY A 275 10.16 6.83 49.69
C GLY A 275 10.82 5.96 50.76
N GLY A 276 11.94 6.42 51.32
CA GLY A 276 12.64 5.75 52.40
C GLY A 276 11.79 5.68 53.66
N ARG A 277 11.83 4.57 54.38
CA ARG A 277 11.12 4.46 55.67
C ARG A 277 11.79 5.36 56.71
N GLY A 278 11.00 6.05 57.53
CA GLY A 278 11.50 6.81 58.67
C GLY A 278 12.18 5.93 59.73
N GLY A 279 13.26 6.44 60.31
CA GLY A 279 14.02 5.78 61.36
C GLY A 279 13.26 5.68 62.68
N ASN A 280 13.54 4.65 63.46
CA ASN A 280 13.00 4.47 64.79
C ASN A 280 13.76 5.33 65.81
N GLY A 281 13.02 6.14 66.57
CA GLY A 281 13.57 6.97 67.64
C GLY A 281 13.11 6.53 69.03
N THR A 282 13.87 6.89 70.05
CA THR A 282 13.51 6.53 71.44
C THR A 282 12.35 7.37 71.99
N SER A 283 12.14 8.58 71.44
CA SER A 283 11.06 9.50 71.86
C SER A 283 10.09 9.86 70.73
N ARG A 284 10.53 9.85 69.46
CA ARG A 284 9.67 10.05 68.29
C ARG A 284 10.26 9.34 67.08
N GLY A 285 9.44 8.67 66.27
CA GLY A 285 9.89 8.13 64.99
C GLY A 285 10.14 9.22 63.95
N GLY A 286 11.11 9.01 63.04
CA GLY A 286 11.33 9.88 61.89
C GLY A 286 10.21 9.75 60.86
N ALA A 287 9.97 10.79 60.07
CA ALA A 287 9.01 10.73 58.98
C ALA A 287 9.49 9.80 57.86
N GLY A 288 8.56 9.18 57.13
CA GLY A 288 8.89 8.52 55.86
C GLY A 288 9.20 9.56 54.79
N GLY A 289 10.11 9.22 53.88
CA GLY A 289 10.39 10.02 52.70
C GLY A 289 9.25 9.96 51.69
N SER A 290 9.10 10.97 50.85
CA SER A 290 8.11 10.95 49.79
C SER A 290 8.46 9.93 48.70
N GLY A 291 7.45 9.39 48.02
CA GLY A 291 7.67 8.64 46.79
C GLY A 291 8.19 9.55 45.69
N GLY A 292 9.02 9.00 44.80
CA GLY A 292 9.44 9.67 43.59
C GLY A 292 8.31 9.71 42.56
N ASN A 293 8.32 10.73 41.70
CA ASN A 293 7.34 10.87 40.63
C ASN A 293 7.65 9.89 39.49
N GLY A 294 6.62 9.43 38.79
CA GLY A 294 6.80 8.72 37.52
C GLY A 294 7.33 9.64 36.42
N ALA A 295 8.04 9.08 35.45
CA ALA A 295 8.49 9.82 34.27
C ALA A 295 7.40 9.92 33.21
N ASP A 296 7.46 10.95 32.38
CA ASP A 296 6.53 11.12 31.26
C ASP A 296 6.57 9.95 30.28
N GLY A 297 5.50 9.74 29.52
CA GLY A 297 5.45 8.74 28.45
C GLY A 297 6.20 9.20 27.19
N ALA A 298 6.63 8.24 26.37
CA ALA A 298 7.31 8.52 25.11
C ALA A 298 6.33 9.20 24.12
N PRO A 299 6.74 10.27 23.43
CA PRO A 299 5.89 10.93 22.45
C PRO A 299 5.79 10.10 21.15
N GLY A 300 4.65 10.20 20.48
CA GLY A 300 4.49 9.69 19.12
C GLY A 300 5.12 10.60 18.08
N THR A 301 5.51 10.04 16.93
CA THR A 301 6.13 10.82 15.85
C THR A 301 5.08 11.41 14.92
N ALA A 302 5.44 12.47 14.19
CA ALA A 302 4.55 13.04 13.18
C ALA A 302 4.25 12.08 12.03
N GLY A 303 3.08 12.25 11.42
CA GLY A 303 2.71 11.62 10.17
C GLY A 303 3.38 12.28 8.97
N GLY A 304 3.60 11.51 7.91
CA GLY A 304 4.25 11.98 6.70
C GLY A 304 3.32 12.82 5.82
N HIS A 305 3.90 13.76 5.08
CA HIS A 305 3.16 14.61 4.16
C HIS A 305 2.75 13.88 2.89
N GLY A 306 1.63 14.29 2.30
CA GLY A 306 1.28 13.90 0.94
C GLY A 306 2.21 14.54 -0.09
N GLY A 307 2.52 13.82 -1.16
CA GLY A 307 3.31 14.33 -2.28
C GLY A 307 2.49 15.30 -3.15
N ALA A 308 3.14 16.28 -3.78
CA ALA A 308 2.44 17.18 -4.69
C ALA A 308 1.98 16.46 -5.96
N GLY A 309 0.86 16.89 -6.55
CA GLY A 309 0.43 16.46 -7.87
C GLY A 309 1.30 17.04 -8.99
N GLY A 310 1.43 16.29 -10.08
CA GLY A 310 2.18 16.71 -11.26
C GLY A 310 1.42 17.76 -12.06
N ALA A 311 2.13 18.74 -12.65
CA ALA A 311 1.51 19.68 -13.55
C ALA A 311 1.04 18.99 -14.85
N GLY A 312 -0.06 19.46 -15.42
CA GLY A 312 -0.51 19.06 -16.75
C GLY A 312 0.40 19.61 -17.85
N GLY A 313 0.52 18.88 -18.94
CA GLY A 313 1.28 19.25 -20.11
C GLY A 313 0.59 20.33 -20.95
N ARG A 314 1.37 21.09 -21.72
CA ARG A 314 0.80 22.09 -22.64
C ARG A 314 0.12 21.42 -23.84
N GLY A 315 -1.03 21.94 -24.23
CA GLY A 315 -1.67 21.62 -25.51
C GLY A 315 -0.88 22.18 -26.70
N GLY A 316 -1.30 21.79 -27.90
CA GLY A 316 -0.63 22.13 -29.15
C GLY A 316 -0.60 23.63 -29.41
N LEU A 317 0.46 24.10 -30.09
CA LEU A 317 0.71 25.52 -30.33
C LEU A 317 -0.42 26.22 -31.11
N LEU A 318 -1.13 25.50 -31.99
CA LEU A 318 -2.27 26.05 -32.73
C LEU A 318 -3.59 25.58 -32.12
N VAL A 319 -3.80 24.27 -32.06
CA VAL A 319 -5.02 23.68 -31.50
C VAL A 319 -4.66 22.49 -30.64
N GLY A 320 -5.22 22.49 -29.43
CA GLY A 320 -4.96 21.46 -28.43
C GLY A 320 -5.26 21.95 -27.04
N ASP A 321 -5.98 21.14 -26.28
CA ASP A 321 -6.29 21.42 -24.88
C ASP A 321 -5.06 21.16 -24.01
N GLY A 322 -4.90 21.94 -22.95
CA GLY A 322 -3.91 21.66 -21.92
C GLY A 322 -4.29 20.42 -21.11
N GLY A 323 -3.30 19.66 -20.67
CA GLY A 323 -3.51 18.52 -19.80
C GLY A 323 -3.97 18.95 -18.41
N ALA A 324 -4.81 18.14 -17.76
CA ALA A 324 -5.18 18.39 -16.36
C ALA A 324 -3.97 18.23 -15.44
N GLY A 325 -3.87 19.04 -14.39
CA GLY A 325 -2.95 18.79 -13.29
C GLY A 325 -3.38 17.60 -12.44
N GLY A 326 -2.44 16.84 -11.91
CA GLY A 326 -2.70 15.73 -11.01
C GLY A 326 -3.07 16.23 -9.61
N ALA A 327 -3.90 15.49 -8.89
CA ALA A 327 -4.21 15.82 -7.49
C ALA A 327 -3.01 15.57 -6.58
N GLY A 328 -2.91 16.32 -5.49
CA GLY A 328 -1.95 16.07 -4.42
C GLY A 328 -2.30 14.82 -3.61
N GLY A 329 -1.29 14.21 -3.02
CA GLY A 329 -1.42 13.05 -2.15
C GLY A 329 -1.94 13.42 -0.76
N ILE A 330 -2.51 12.44 -0.06
CA ILE A 330 -3.05 12.64 1.27
C ILE A 330 -1.92 12.58 2.30
N GLY A 331 -1.91 13.48 3.28
CA GLY A 331 -1.04 13.40 4.44
C GLY A 331 -1.52 12.36 5.43
N ALA A 332 -0.60 11.73 6.16
CA ALA A 332 -0.92 10.61 7.05
C ALA A 332 -1.06 11.05 8.51
N ASP A 333 -1.73 10.22 9.32
CA ASP A 333 -1.94 10.51 10.72
C ASP A 333 -0.63 10.46 11.53
N GLY A 334 -0.57 11.20 12.64
CA GLY A 334 0.52 11.09 13.61
C GLY A 334 0.46 9.78 14.41
N GLY A 335 1.55 9.44 15.09
CA GLY A 335 1.61 8.30 16.01
C GLY A 335 1.14 8.67 17.42
N ALA A 336 0.51 7.74 18.14
CA ALA A 336 0.01 7.99 19.50
C ALA A 336 1.17 8.17 20.51
N GLY A 337 0.97 8.95 21.57
CA GLY A 337 1.90 8.95 22.70
C GLY A 337 1.70 7.72 23.60
N ASP A 338 2.75 7.31 24.31
CA ASP A 338 2.71 6.20 25.28
C ASP A 338 2.36 6.71 26.69
N SER A 339 1.99 5.82 27.61
CA SER A 339 1.59 6.22 28.98
C SER A 339 2.76 6.74 29.83
N GLY A 340 2.49 7.63 30.78
CA GLY A 340 3.46 8.00 31.82
C GLY A 340 3.69 6.86 32.82
N GLY A 341 4.85 6.88 33.48
CA GLY A 341 5.19 5.98 34.57
C GLY A 341 4.39 6.30 35.82
N ALA A 342 4.14 5.32 36.67
CA ALA A 342 3.43 5.53 37.92
C ALA A 342 4.31 6.26 38.96
N GLY A 343 3.67 7.05 39.81
CA GLY A 343 4.28 7.58 41.01
C GLY A 343 4.55 6.47 42.02
N ALA A 344 5.62 6.61 42.79
CA ALA A 344 5.99 5.63 43.78
C ALA A 344 5.25 5.84 45.10
N LYS A 345 5.17 4.79 45.92
CA LYS A 345 4.64 4.93 47.27
C LYS A 345 5.55 5.77 48.17
N GLY A 346 4.93 6.52 49.07
CA GLY A 346 5.64 7.18 50.16
C GLY A 346 6.21 6.16 51.16
N GLY A 347 7.27 6.55 51.85
CA GLY A 347 7.88 5.77 52.91
C GLY A 347 7.00 5.72 54.15
N ASP A 348 7.02 4.59 54.86
CA ASP A 348 6.35 4.50 56.15
C ASP A 348 7.05 5.39 57.19
N GLY A 349 6.30 5.94 58.14
CA GLY A 349 6.88 6.62 59.30
C GLY A 349 7.56 5.64 60.26
N GLY A 350 8.65 6.09 60.89
CA GLY A 350 9.36 5.33 61.91
C GLY A 350 8.56 5.19 63.22
N THR A 351 8.93 4.22 64.06
CA THR A 351 8.26 4.00 65.35
C THR A 351 8.94 4.75 66.50
N GLY A 352 8.16 5.15 67.51
CA GLY A 352 8.65 5.72 68.78
C GLY A 352 8.62 4.68 69.92
N ASN A 353 9.62 4.67 70.82
CA ASN A 353 9.76 3.63 71.87
C ASN A 353 8.96 3.91 73.18
N LEU A 354 8.61 2.83 73.87
CA LEU A 354 7.56 2.56 74.87
C LEU A 354 7.63 3.25 76.25
N PHE A 355 8.77 3.83 76.66
CA PHE A 355 8.99 4.17 78.08
C PHE A 355 8.53 5.57 78.50
N ASN A 356 8.01 6.38 77.58
CA ASN A 356 7.52 7.72 77.88
C ASN A 356 6.13 7.89 77.28
N GLN A 357 5.12 8.25 78.07
CA GLN A 357 3.69 8.24 77.72
C GLN A 357 3.27 9.35 76.73
N GLY A 358 4.04 9.59 75.68
CA GLY A 358 3.77 10.59 74.65
C GLY A 358 4.59 10.45 73.37
N SER A 359 5.27 9.32 73.16
CA SER A 359 6.10 9.12 71.97
C SER A 359 5.24 8.92 70.72
N ALA A 360 5.14 9.95 69.89
CA ALA A 360 4.45 9.87 68.60
C ALA A 360 5.29 9.06 67.59
N GLY A 361 4.63 8.24 66.77
CA GLY A 361 5.25 7.68 65.57
C GLY A 361 5.58 8.78 64.55
N GLY A 362 6.44 8.43 63.60
CA GLY A 362 6.74 9.27 62.46
C GLY A 362 5.53 9.40 61.53
N ARG A 363 5.44 10.54 60.83
CA ARG A 363 4.45 10.70 59.77
C ARG A 363 4.82 9.80 58.59
N ALA A 364 3.81 9.35 57.85
CA ALA A 364 4.03 8.76 56.54
C ALA A 364 4.61 9.80 55.58
N GLY A 365 5.40 9.33 54.63
CA GLY A 365 5.70 10.11 53.43
C GLY A 365 4.51 10.09 52.47
N ASP A 366 4.35 11.17 51.72
CA ASP A 366 3.38 11.24 50.63
C ASP A 366 3.81 10.35 49.47
N GLY A 367 2.86 9.85 48.66
CA GLY A 367 3.20 9.20 47.40
C GLY A 367 3.74 10.20 46.37
N GLY A 368 4.47 9.71 45.38
CA GLY A 368 4.87 10.51 44.23
C GLY A 368 3.74 10.65 43.23
N ASP A 369 3.76 11.70 42.43
CA ASP A 369 2.81 11.88 41.33
C ASP A 369 3.10 10.91 40.18
N GLY A 370 2.08 10.54 39.41
CA GLY A 370 2.31 9.85 38.13
C GLY A 370 2.96 10.78 37.11
N GLY A 371 3.75 10.22 36.19
CA GLY A 371 4.28 10.97 35.06
C GLY A 371 3.19 11.32 34.04
N ASP A 372 3.38 12.37 33.26
CA ASP A 372 2.41 12.73 32.23
C ASP A 372 2.42 11.70 31.09
N GLY A 373 1.33 11.60 30.34
CA GLY A 373 1.33 10.80 29.11
C GLY A 373 2.20 11.44 28.03
N GLY A 374 2.81 10.63 27.18
CA GLY A 374 3.54 11.11 26.02
C GLY A 374 2.63 11.89 25.07
N ALA A 375 3.13 12.97 24.47
CA ALA A 375 2.35 13.72 23.48
C ALA A 375 2.07 12.87 22.24
N GLY A 376 0.89 13.03 21.64
CA GLY A 376 0.58 12.47 20.33
C GLY A 376 1.32 13.22 19.22
N GLY A 377 1.68 12.51 18.16
CA GLY A 377 2.30 13.08 16.98
C GLY A 377 1.30 13.91 16.17
N ALA A 378 1.78 14.99 15.55
CA ALA A 378 0.99 15.76 14.60
C ALA A 378 0.71 14.95 13.32
N GLY A 379 -0.44 15.19 12.68
CA GLY A 379 -0.70 14.66 11.34
C GLY A 379 0.14 15.36 10.27
N GLY A 380 0.38 14.67 9.17
CA GLY A 380 1.05 15.22 8.01
C GLY A 380 0.12 16.07 7.16
N ASN A 381 0.59 17.21 6.67
CA ASN A 381 -0.11 18.00 5.65
C ASN A 381 -0.39 17.18 4.38
N GLY A 382 -1.49 17.46 3.70
CA GLY A 382 -1.74 16.98 2.34
C GLY A 382 -0.81 17.67 1.34
N GLY A 383 -0.62 17.04 0.18
CA GLY A 383 0.17 17.59 -0.91
C GLY A 383 -0.62 18.60 -1.75
N ASP A 384 0.07 19.57 -2.33
CA ASP A 384 -0.56 20.52 -3.25
C ASP A 384 -1.02 19.83 -4.55
N GLY A 385 -2.10 20.32 -5.14
CA GLY A 385 -2.50 19.90 -6.49
C GLY A 385 -1.59 20.47 -7.58
N GLY A 386 -1.45 19.75 -8.69
CA GLY A 386 -0.70 20.19 -9.84
C GLY A 386 -1.43 21.26 -10.65
N ALA A 387 -0.69 22.20 -11.23
CA ALA A 387 -1.28 23.17 -12.14
C ALA A 387 -1.83 22.51 -13.41
N GLY A 388 -2.93 23.03 -13.95
CA GLY A 388 -3.40 22.66 -15.27
C GLY A 388 -2.46 23.18 -16.37
N GLY A 389 -2.32 22.41 -17.45
CA GLY A 389 -1.55 22.81 -18.61
C GLY A 389 -2.22 23.93 -19.39
N ALA A 390 -1.43 24.80 -20.02
CA ALA A 390 -1.99 25.78 -20.94
C ALA A 390 -2.47 25.11 -22.23
N GLY A 391 -3.64 25.50 -22.73
CA GLY A 391 -4.09 25.16 -24.09
C GLY A 391 -3.42 26.04 -25.15
N GLY A 392 -3.58 25.66 -26.42
CA GLY A 392 -3.27 26.52 -27.56
C GLY A 392 -4.21 27.73 -27.66
N PRO A 393 -3.99 28.66 -28.60
CA PRO A 393 -4.83 29.85 -28.79
C PRO A 393 -6.31 29.53 -29.05
N PHE A 394 -6.62 28.31 -29.53
CA PHE A 394 -7.98 27.80 -29.71
C PHE A 394 -8.32 26.60 -28.81
N GLY A 395 -7.41 26.21 -27.91
CA GLY A 395 -7.61 25.10 -26.97
C GLY A 395 -7.99 25.59 -25.57
N GLN A 396 -8.62 24.73 -24.80
CA GLN A 396 -8.95 25.01 -23.40
C GLN A 396 -7.73 24.76 -22.50
N PRO A 397 -7.48 25.61 -21.49
CA PRO A 397 -6.55 25.26 -20.42
C PRO A 397 -7.04 24.02 -19.66
N GLY A 398 -6.10 23.19 -19.22
CA GLY A 398 -6.40 22.06 -18.36
C GLY A 398 -6.87 22.50 -16.97
N SER A 399 -7.65 21.66 -16.32
CA SER A 399 -8.06 21.87 -14.93
C SER A 399 -6.87 21.74 -13.99
N HIS A 400 -6.89 22.49 -12.88
CA HIS A 400 -5.93 22.32 -11.79
C HIS A 400 -6.29 21.07 -10.99
N GLY A 401 -5.28 20.37 -10.47
CA GLY A 401 -5.47 19.26 -9.54
C GLY A 401 -5.95 19.78 -8.18
N ALA A 402 -6.76 18.99 -7.50
CA ALA A 402 -7.12 19.26 -6.12
C ALA A 402 -5.91 19.04 -5.19
N GLY A 403 -5.83 19.79 -4.10
CA GLY A 403 -4.91 19.47 -3.00
C GLY A 403 -5.35 18.20 -2.27
N GLY A 404 -4.41 17.54 -1.63
CA GLY A 404 -4.66 16.40 -0.75
C GLY A 404 -5.15 16.83 0.63
N ALA A 405 -5.91 15.96 1.28
CA ALA A 405 -6.31 16.15 2.67
C ALA A 405 -5.10 16.02 3.61
N ALA A 406 -5.11 16.76 4.71
CA ALA A 406 -4.16 16.55 5.80
C ALA A 406 -4.56 15.33 6.65
N GLY A 407 -3.56 14.67 7.22
CA GLY A 407 -3.74 13.62 8.22
C GLY A 407 -4.10 14.21 9.58
N ALA A 408 -4.73 13.39 10.42
CA ALA A 408 -5.10 13.76 11.77
C ALA A 408 -3.90 13.72 12.73
N GLY A 409 -3.91 14.59 13.73
CA GLY A 409 -3.05 14.39 14.90
C GLY A 409 -3.47 13.15 15.68
N ALA A 410 -2.51 12.51 16.34
CA ALA A 410 -2.77 11.38 17.22
C ALA A 410 -3.09 11.83 18.65
N ALA A 411 -3.77 10.96 19.40
CA ALA A 411 -3.96 11.17 20.83
C ALA A 411 -2.63 11.08 21.60
N GLY A 412 -2.52 11.84 22.68
CA GLY A 412 -1.48 11.62 23.69
C GLY A 412 -1.75 10.34 24.49
N GLY A 413 -0.71 9.87 25.17
CA GLY A 413 -0.81 8.80 26.14
C GLY A 413 -1.55 9.24 27.40
N SER A 414 -1.98 8.28 28.21
CA SER A 414 -2.53 8.57 29.53
C SER A 414 -1.41 8.88 30.54
N GLY A 415 -1.67 9.75 31.51
CA GLY A 415 -0.79 9.91 32.66
C GLY A 415 -0.67 8.62 33.49
N GLY A 416 0.42 8.50 34.23
CA GLY A 416 0.64 7.45 35.21
C GLY A 416 -0.23 7.64 36.44
N ALA A 417 -0.48 6.55 37.16
CA ALA A 417 -1.20 6.61 38.43
C ALA A 417 -0.32 7.29 39.51
N ALA A 418 -0.92 8.06 40.40
CA ALA A 418 -0.23 8.56 41.58
C ALA A 418 0.14 7.41 42.52
N GLY A 419 1.23 7.59 43.25
CA GLY A 419 1.68 6.71 44.30
C GLY A 419 0.84 6.84 45.56
N GLU A 420 0.66 5.73 46.27
CA GLU A 420 -0.03 5.73 47.55
C GLU A 420 0.85 6.33 48.66
N PRO A 421 0.28 7.06 49.63
CA PRO A 421 1.01 7.47 50.83
C PRO A 421 1.57 6.26 51.59
N GLY A 422 2.67 6.49 52.32
CA GLY A 422 3.19 5.54 53.28
C GLY A 422 2.25 5.34 54.47
N ARG A 423 2.57 4.38 55.34
CA ARG A 423 1.80 4.20 56.59
C ARG A 423 2.40 5.02 57.71
N VAL A 424 1.54 5.62 58.55
CA VAL A 424 2.01 6.31 59.76
C VAL A 424 2.73 5.33 60.69
N GLY A 425 3.79 5.81 61.33
CA GLY A 425 4.49 5.04 62.34
C GLY A 425 3.59 4.77 63.54
N ILE A 426 3.56 3.53 64.01
CA ILE A 426 2.79 3.19 65.21
C ILE A 426 3.52 3.68 66.47
N GLY A 427 2.88 4.55 67.24
CA GLY A 427 3.12 4.67 68.68
C GLY A 427 2.08 3.79 69.37
N ARG A 428 2.47 2.69 70.02
CA ARG A 428 1.48 1.85 70.72
C ARG A 428 0.79 2.65 71.83
N ILE A 429 -0.44 3.09 71.56
CA ILE A 429 -1.46 3.35 72.56
C ILE A 429 -2.60 2.40 72.23
N ILE A 430 -3.09 1.66 73.22
CA ILE A 430 -4.30 0.85 73.10
C ILE A 430 -5.47 1.83 72.89
N GLY A 431 -5.90 2.03 71.64
CA GLY A 431 -7.03 2.89 71.24
C GLY A 431 -7.22 2.84 69.71
N PRO A 432 -8.47 2.97 69.20
CA PRO A 432 -8.84 2.51 67.85
C PRO A 432 -8.11 3.29 66.75
N GLU A 433 -7.77 2.58 65.69
CA GLU A 433 -6.98 3.05 64.54
C GLU A 433 -7.49 4.39 64.00
N GLY A 434 -6.58 5.33 63.77
CA GLY A 434 -6.86 6.52 62.97
C GLY A 434 -6.95 6.11 61.50
N ASP A 435 -8.07 6.47 60.87
CA ASP A 435 -8.35 6.10 59.48
C ASP A 435 -7.23 6.58 58.53
N PRO A 436 -6.82 5.77 57.55
CA PRO A 436 -5.95 6.20 56.47
C PRO A 436 -6.51 7.47 55.79
N GLY A 437 -5.64 8.42 55.48
CA GLY A 437 -6.00 9.57 54.65
C GLY A 437 -6.59 9.09 53.32
N ALA A 438 -7.67 9.73 52.87
CA ALA A 438 -8.32 9.41 51.61
C ALA A 438 -7.33 9.50 50.44
N PRO A 439 -7.39 8.59 49.45
CA PRO A 439 -6.63 8.68 48.21
C PRO A 439 -6.85 10.04 47.55
N GLY A 440 -5.79 10.62 47.00
CA GLY A 440 -5.91 11.79 46.12
C GLY A 440 -6.73 11.43 44.88
N ASP A 441 -7.57 12.34 44.42
CA ASP A 441 -8.39 12.15 43.22
C ASP A 441 -7.48 11.86 42.00
N PRO A 442 -7.85 10.92 41.11
CA PRO A 442 -7.14 10.71 39.85
C PRO A 442 -7.05 12.02 39.06
N GLY A 443 -5.87 12.34 38.53
CA GLY A 443 -5.70 13.47 37.62
C GLY A 443 -6.71 13.38 36.46
N GLU A 444 -7.40 14.48 36.18
CA GLU A 444 -8.41 14.53 35.13
C GLU A 444 -7.80 14.15 33.78
N HIS A 445 -8.48 13.26 33.06
CA HIS A 445 -8.12 12.85 31.71
C HIS A 445 -7.89 14.08 30.81
N GLY A 446 -6.73 14.16 30.16
CA GLY A 446 -6.51 15.12 29.09
C GLY A 446 -7.64 15.02 28.07
N ALA A 447 -8.25 16.16 27.74
CA ALA A 447 -9.44 16.22 26.89
C ALA A 447 -9.18 15.52 25.54
N ASN A 448 -10.11 14.67 25.12
CA ASN A 448 -10.12 14.09 23.78
C ASN A 448 -10.04 15.22 22.74
N GLY A 449 -9.01 15.20 21.89
CA GLY A 449 -8.99 16.04 20.69
C GLY A 449 -10.25 15.77 19.87
N THR A 450 -11.04 16.80 19.60
CA THR A 450 -12.27 16.67 18.81
C THR A 450 -11.94 16.18 17.41
N PRO A 451 -12.66 15.16 16.88
CA PRO A 451 -12.56 14.79 15.47
C PRO A 451 -12.88 16.00 14.57
N GLY A 452 -11.98 16.32 13.64
CA GLY A 452 -12.25 17.29 12.59
C GLY A 452 -13.37 16.77 11.68
N ALA A 453 -14.44 17.56 11.53
CA ALA A 453 -15.56 17.22 10.67
C ALA A 453 -15.12 17.05 9.22
N SER A 454 -15.47 15.91 8.61
CA SER A 454 -15.37 15.68 7.17
C SER A 454 -16.28 16.65 6.43
N SER A 455 -15.76 17.41 5.47
CA SER A 455 -16.55 18.12 4.44
C SER A 455 -16.09 17.71 3.06
#